data_AF-A0A1Y3MRY9-F1
#
_entry.id   AF-A0A1Y3MRY9-F1
#
_cell.length_a   1.000
_cell.length_b   1.000
_cell.length_c   1.000
_cell.angle_alpha   90.00
_cell.angle_beta   90.00
_cell.angle_gamma   90.00
#
_symmetry.space_group_name_H-M   'P 1'
#
loop_
_entity.id
_entity.type
_entity.pdbx_description
1 polymer ?
#
loop_
_entity_poly.entity_id
_entity_poly.type
_entity_poly.pdbx_seq_one_letter_code
_entity_poly.pdbx_strand_id
1 'polypeptide(L)' 'RSKIRLFCGRRMFLGSVIIASKYLYDRTYSNSMWAKILGLDIKEVNNIQMDFLEALNYELFISKELDIIWSQMLEN' A
#
# COMPACT_ATOMS: atom_id res chain seq x y z
N ARG A 1 -6.65 13.88 -11.67
CA ARG A 1 -7.89 13.33 -11.02
C ARG A 1 -7.59 12.53 -9.75
N SER A 2 -6.33 12.14 -9.48
CA SER A 2 -5.89 11.35 -8.29
C SER A 2 -5.79 12.13 -6.97
N LYS A 3 -5.64 13.46 -7.00
CA LYS A 3 -5.29 14.25 -5.81
C LYS A 3 -6.30 14.18 -4.63
N ILE A 4 -7.61 14.03 -4.87
CA ILE A 4 -8.61 14.16 -3.80
C ILE A 4 -8.51 13.04 -2.74
N ARG A 5 -8.18 11.80 -3.14
CA ARG A 5 -8.11 10.67 -2.21
C ARG A 5 -6.80 10.63 -1.41
N LEU A 6 -5.74 11.28 -1.91
CA LEU A 6 -4.46 11.44 -1.22
C LEU A 6 -4.59 12.30 0.06
N PHE A 7 -5.59 13.19 0.14
CA PHE A 7 -5.83 14.03 1.33
C PHE A 7 -6.55 13.31 2.48
N CYS A 8 -6.92 12.03 2.30
CA CYS A 8 -7.52 11.23 3.36
C CYS A 8 -6.46 10.31 3.98
N GLY A 9 -5.90 10.70 5.13
CA GLY A 9 -4.85 9.94 5.82
C GLY A 9 -5.21 8.47 6.05
N ARG A 10 -6.47 8.16 6.39
CA ARG A 10 -6.95 6.77 6.54
C ARG A 10 -6.83 5.95 5.24
N ARG A 11 -7.16 6.55 4.09
CA ARG A 11 -7.08 5.87 2.78
C ARG A 11 -5.64 5.71 2.32
N MET A 12 -4.78 6.68 2.62
CA MET A 12 -3.35 6.60 2.32
C MET A 12 -2.67 5.50 3.12
N PHE A 13 -2.93 5.43 4.43
CA PHE A 13 -2.42 4.36 5.28
C PHE A 13 -2.92 2.97 4.82
N LEU A 14 -4.18 2.90 4.42
CA LEU A 14 -4.71 1.66 3.87
C LEU A 14 -4.02 1.25 2.56
N GLY A 15 -3.82 2.20 1.66
CA GLY A 15 -3.07 1.98 0.42
C GLY A 15 -1.65 1.48 0.67
N SER A 16 -0.94 2.09 1.62
CA SER A 16 0.42 1.67 1.98
C SER A 16 0.46 0.24 2.50
N VAL A 17 -0.48 -0.15 3.38
CA VAL A 17 -0.53 -1.52 3.92
C VAL A 17 -0.81 -2.55 2.83
N ILE A 18 -1.78 -2.29 1.94
CA ILE A 18 -2.13 -3.23 0.87
C ILE A 18 -0.96 -3.40 -0.09
N ILE A 19 -0.33 -2.31 -0.52
CA ILE A 19 0.79 -2.36 -1.46
C ILE A 19 2.02 -3.02 -0.81
N ALA A 20 2.36 -2.69 0.43
CA ALA A 20 3.46 -3.33 1.16
C ALA A 20 3.24 -4.85 1.30
N SER A 21 2.02 -5.28 1.65
CA SER A 21 1.69 -6.71 1.71
C SER A 21 1.84 -7.41 0.36
N LYS A 22 1.51 -6.76 -0.74
CA LYS A 22 1.67 -7.33 -2.09
C LYS A 22 3.13 -7.36 -2.55
N TYR A 23 3.94 -6.41 -2.07
CA TYR A 23 5.36 -6.35 -2.38
C TYR A 23 6.15 -7.43 -1.62
N LEU A 24 5.85 -7.64 -0.33
CA LEU A 24 6.64 -8.50 0.55
C LEU A 24 6.35 -10.00 0.39
N TYR A 25 5.09 -10.37 0.08
CA TYR A 25 4.67 -11.76 0.11
C TYR A 25 4.34 -12.30 -1.29
N ASP A 26 4.92 -13.44 -1.65
CA ASP A 26 4.61 -14.17 -2.89
C ASP A 26 3.14 -14.56 -3.01
N ARG A 27 2.48 -14.81 -1.86
CA ARG A 27 1.06 -15.12 -1.76
C ARG A 27 0.33 -14.06 -0.94
N THR A 28 -0.14 -13.04 -1.63
CA THR A 28 -0.94 -11.94 -1.06
C THR A 28 -2.44 -12.13 -1.32
N TYR A 29 -3.28 -11.53 -0.48
CA TYR A 29 -4.71 -11.44 -0.72
C TYR A 29 -5.04 -10.67 -2.01
N SER A 30 -6.09 -11.13 -2.70
CA SER A 30 -6.68 -10.45 -3.84
C SER A 30 -7.38 -9.14 -3.41
N ASN A 31 -7.60 -8.23 -4.36
CA ASN A 31 -8.30 -6.98 -4.06
C ASN A 31 -9.75 -7.21 -3.62
N SER A 32 -10.38 -8.28 -4.10
CA SER A 32 -11.72 -8.68 -3.65
C SER A 32 -11.72 -9.17 -2.20
N MET A 33 -10.67 -9.87 -1.75
CA MET A 33 -10.53 -10.27 -0.36
C MET A 33 -10.24 -9.07 0.54
N TRP A 34 -9.35 -8.16 0.12
CA TRP A 34 -9.12 -6.90 0.82
C TRP A 34 -10.40 -6.08 0.96
N ALA A 35 -11.19 -5.94 -0.11
CA ALA A 35 -12.49 -5.26 -0.07
C ALA A 35 -13.45 -5.88 0.97
N LYS A 36 -13.50 -7.21 1.05
CA LYS A 36 -14.30 -7.92 2.07
C LYS A 36 -13.80 -7.66 3.50
N ILE A 37 -12.50 -7.77 3.74
CA ILE A 37 -11.90 -7.53 5.07
C ILE A 37 -12.15 -6.09 5.54
N LEU A 38 -12.06 -5.14 4.62
CA LEU A 38 -12.14 -3.71 4.92
C LEU A 38 -13.58 -3.18 4.94
N GLY A 39 -14.56 -3.99 4.48
CA GLY A 39 -15.95 -3.55 4.32
C GLY A 39 -16.11 -2.44 3.28
N LEU A 40 -15.26 -2.41 2.25
CA LEU A 40 -15.25 -1.39 1.21
C LEU A 40 -15.71 -1.96 -0.14
N ASP A 41 -16.16 -1.08 -1.03
CA ASP A 41 -16.39 -1.46 -2.42
C ASP A 41 -15.05 -1.81 -3.11
N ILE A 42 -15.07 -2.83 -3.96
CA ILE A 42 -13.87 -3.28 -4.67
C ILE A 42 -13.27 -2.17 -5.55
N LYS A 43 -14.10 -1.29 -6.11
CA LYS A 43 -13.62 -0.13 -6.90
C LYS A 43 -12.91 0.87 -6.01
N GLU A 44 -13.36 1.07 -4.77
CA GLU A 44 -12.67 1.95 -3.82
C GLU A 44 -11.28 1.40 -3.48
N VAL A 45 -11.17 0.10 -3.19
CA VAL A 45 -9.89 -0.56 -2.92
C VAL A 45 -8.93 -0.47 -4.11
N ASN A 46 -9.44 -0.69 -5.33
CA ASN A 46 -8.63 -0.55 -6.55
C ASN A 46 -8.16 0.89 -6.74
N ASN A 47 -9.03 1.88 -6.54
CA ASN A 47 -8.66 3.29 -6.67
C ASN A 47 -7.61 3.71 -5.63
N ILE A 48 -7.74 3.27 -4.37
CA ILE A 48 -6.77 3.57 -3.31
C ILE A 48 -5.38 3.02 -3.68
N GLN A 49 -5.31 1.77 -4.17
CA GLN A 49 -4.04 1.18 -4.60
C GLN A 49 -3.42 1.96 -5.76
N MET A 50 -4.22 2.29 -6.79
CA MET A 50 -3.74 3.04 -7.95
C MET A 50 -3.24 4.44 -7.55
N ASP A 51 -3.98 5.18 -6.73
CA ASP A 51 -3.55 6.51 -6.30
C ASP A 51 -2.26 6.43 -5.45
N PHE A 52 -2.11 5.40 -4.62
CA PHE A 52 -0.91 5.21 -3.81
C PHE A 52 0.31 4.84 -4.69
N LEU A 53 0.13 3.96 -5.66
CA LEU A 53 1.18 3.60 -6.62
C LEU A 53 1.59 4.79 -7.50
N GLU A 54 0.61 5.56 -7.98
CA GLU A 54 0.87 6.82 -8.70
C GLU A 54 1.64 7.82 -7.83
N ALA A 55 1.30 7.94 -6.54
CA ALA A 55 2.01 8.83 -5.63
C ALA A 55 3.47 8.42 -5.40
N LEU A 56 3.78 7.13 -5.52
CA LEU A 56 5.14 6.60 -5.47
C LEU A 56 5.86 6.60 -6.83
N ASN A 57 5.22 7.07 -7.90
CA ASN A 57 5.69 6.87 -9.27
C ASN A 57 6.05 5.40 -9.58
N TYR A 58 5.38 4.45 -8.93
CA TYR A 58 5.66 3.01 -9.01
C TYR A 58 7.09 2.60 -8.58
N GLU A 59 7.84 3.48 -7.89
CA GLU A 59 9.18 3.22 -7.37
C GLU A 59 9.09 2.46 -6.04
N LEU A 60 8.84 1.14 -6.13
CA LEU A 60 8.64 0.26 -4.96
C LEU A 60 9.90 -0.49 -4.52
N PHE A 61 10.97 -0.45 -5.32
CA PHE A 61 12.16 -1.23 -5.06
C PHE A 61 12.86 -0.77 -3.79
N ILE A 62 13.06 -1.72 -2.88
CA ILE A 62 13.83 -1.53 -1.64
C ILE A 62 15.07 -2.41 -1.75
N SER A 63 16.25 -1.79 -1.64
CA SER A 63 17.51 -2.54 -1.59
C SER A 63 17.67 -3.25 -0.24
N LYS A 64 18.45 -4.32 -0.21
CA LYS A 64 18.75 -5.04 1.03
C LYS A 64 19.41 -4.15 2.09
N GLU A 65 20.24 -3.21 1.67
CA GLU A 65 20.88 -2.25 2.57
C GLU A 65 19.85 -1.33 3.24
N LEU A 66 18.90 -0.83 2.46
CA LEU A 66 17.83 0.03 2.95
C LEU A 66 16.89 -0.71 3.92
N ASP A 67 16.56 -1.97 3.62
CA ASP A 67 15.76 -2.84 4.48
C ASP A 67 16.41 -3.08 5.85
N ILE A 68 17.73 -3.31 5.87
CA ILE A 68 18.49 -3.46 7.12
C ILE A 68 18.44 -2.17 7.95
N ILE A 69 18.68 -1.01 7.31
CA ILE A 69 18.65 0.29 8.00
C ILE A 69 17.27 0.55 8.62
N TRP A 70 16.20 0.32 7.87
CA TRP A 70 14.84 0.56 8.36
C TRP A 70 14.43 -0.40 9.48
N SER A 71 14.84 -1.67 9.40
CA SER A 71 14.59 -2.66 10.45
C SER A 71 15.27 -2.24 11.77
N GLN A 72 16.51 -1.77 11.72
CA GLN A 72 17.23 -1.28 12.89
C GLN A 72 16.58 -0.03 13.52
N MET A 73 15.93 0.82 12.73
CA MET A 73 15.22 1.99 13.25
C MET A 73 13.95 1.62 14.01
N LEU A 74 13.31 0.48 13.70
CA LEU A 74 12.09 0.01 14.35
C LEU A 74 12.35 -0.76 15.65
N GLU A 75 13.56 -1.28 15.83
CA GLU A 75 13.96 -2.05 17.02
C GLU A 75 14.44 -1.17 18.20
N ASN A 76 14.59 0.15 17.98
CA ASN A 76 14.94 1.14 19.01
C ASN A 76 13.72 1.94 19.48
#